data_AF-A0A7R9R1B4-F1
#
_entry.id   AF-A0A7R9R1B4-F1
#
_cell.length_a   1.000
_cell.length_b   1.000
_cell.length_c   1.000
_cell.angle_alpha   90.00
_cell.angle_beta   90.00
_cell.angle_gamma   90.00
#
_symmetry.space_group_name_H-M   'P 1'
#
loop_
_entity.id
_entity.type
_entity.pdbx_description
1 polymer ?
#
loop_
_entity_poly.entity_id
_entity_poly.type
_entity_poly.pdbx_seq_one_letter_code
_entity_poly.pdbx_strand_id
1 'polypeptide(L)'
;ASFAFVIGSPSRLIHGSDSFGNTCGHKNDNMDELQLSGLDMTGKPYLFHLDQSNPQESIKICVKECPKTEMQNIADIYTFYTRTQSSLCRYDYNFTSTASFSLERQFSRNDQDMNRLSNAGPCPKLPVHPTKAILYRCIPEVAILQGQAFGHTVYEFISSYVPLKKVINDLINAYKEISLSVVVSIIFAFFSAFVIHFIAGIAS
;
A
#
# COMPACT_ATOMS: atom_id res chain seq x y z
N ALA A 1 -18.33 4.28 9.02
CA ALA A 1 -17.74 4.51 7.67
C ALA A 1 -17.51 5.99 7.41
N SER A 2 -18.51 6.86 7.61
CA SER A 2 -18.41 8.33 7.47
C SER A 2 -17.30 8.96 8.30
N PHE A 3 -17.13 8.57 9.57
CA PHE A 3 -16.02 9.09 10.40
C PHE A 3 -14.63 8.76 9.83
N ALA A 4 -14.42 7.55 9.31
CA ALA A 4 -13.13 7.17 8.69
C ALA A 4 -12.92 7.81 7.32
N PHE A 5 -13.98 8.21 6.62
CA PHE A 5 -13.87 8.94 5.34
C PHE A 5 -13.67 10.45 5.53
N VAL A 6 -14.30 11.03 6.56
CA VAL A 6 -14.21 12.46 6.89
C VAL A 6 -12.90 12.76 7.63
N ILE A 7 -12.45 11.86 8.50
CA ILE A 7 -11.22 12.02 9.29
C ILE A 7 -10.02 11.33 8.62
N GLY A 8 -10.27 10.24 7.90
CA GLY A 8 -9.20 9.53 7.20
C GLY A 8 -8.86 10.22 5.88
N SER A 9 -7.57 10.29 5.57
CA SER A 9 -7.10 10.79 4.28
C SER A 9 -7.24 9.70 3.21
N PRO A 10 -8.16 9.81 2.23
CA PRO A 10 -8.29 8.82 1.16
C PRO A 10 -7.02 8.71 0.30
N SER A 11 -6.15 9.73 0.32
CA SER A 11 -4.87 9.68 -0.40
C SER A 11 -3.96 8.55 0.10
N ARG A 12 -4.11 8.11 1.36
CA ARG A 12 -3.36 6.97 1.94
C ARG A 12 -3.73 5.62 1.33
N LEU A 13 -4.94 5.48 0.81
CA LEU A 13 -5.35 4.27 0.08
C LEU A 13 -4.62 4.15 -1.25
N ILE A 14 -4.42 5.29 -1.92
CA ILE A 14 -3.81 5.38 -3.26
C ILE A 14 -2.28 5.34 -3.17
N HIS A 15 -1.66 6.21 -2.37
CA HIS A 15 -0.20 6.37 -2.33
C HIS A 15 0.50 5.40 -1.36
N GLY A 16 -0.27 4.75 -0.49
CA GLY A 16 0.28 3.90 0.56
C GLY A 16 0.83 4.71 1.75
N SER A 17 0.80 4.06 2.91
CA SER A 17 1.45 4.57 4.13
C SER A 17 2.52 3.59 4.58
N ASP A 18 3.67 4.13 4.97
CA ASP A 18 4.77 3.35 5.53
C ASP A 18 4.45 2.87 6.96
N SER A 19 5.36 2.07 7.54
CA SER A 19 5.17 1.53 8.89
C SER A 19 5.31 2.57 10.02
N PHE A 20 5.69 3.82 9.70
CA PHE A 20 5.90 4.91 10.65
C PHE A 20 4.81 5.99 10.57
N GLY A 21 3.79 5.77 9.73
CA GLY A 21 2.64 6.67 9.59
C GLY A 21 2.81 7.75 8.51
N ASN A 22 3.90 7.75 7.74
CA ASN A 22 4.09 8.67 6.63
C ASN A 22 3.36 8.16 5.38
N THR A 23 2.74 9.07 4.64
CA THR A 23 2.12 8.82 3.34
C THR A 23 3.16 9.09 2.26
N CYS A 24 3.38 8.13 1.35
CA CYS A 24 4.38 8.27 0.29
C CYS A 24 3.98 9.35 -0.72
N GLY A 25 4.93 10.14 -1.21
CA GLY A 25 4.66 11.23 -2.17
C GLY A 25 4.03 12.48 -1.57
N HIS A 26 3.86 12.56 -0.24
CA HIS A 26 3.26 13.70 0.45
C HIS A 26 4.19 14.26 1.53
N LYS A 27 3.97 15.53 1.87
CA LYS A 27 4.51 16.10 3.11
C LYS A 27 3.64 15.61 4.27
N ASN A 28 4.26 15.08 5.32
CA ASN A 28 3.56 14.53 6.46
C ASN A 28 3.73 15.43 7.68
N ASP A 29 2.66 15.57 8.45
CA ASP A 29 2.72 16.23 9.75
C ASP A 29 3.29 15.27 10.78
N ASN A 30 4.04 15.83 11.73
CA ASN A 30 4.63 15.04 12.81
C ASN A 30 3.51 14.51 13.71
N MET A 31 3.56 13.21 13.99
CA MET A 31 2.72 12.60 15.01
C MET A 31 3.57 12.51 16.26
N ASP A 32 3.30 13.41 17.21
CA ASP A 32 3.97 13.43 18.50
C ASP A 32 4.01 11.99 19.07
N GLU A 33 5.18 11.59 19.60
CA GLU A 33 5.50 10.26 20.16
C GLU A 33 5.91 9.14 19.17
N LEU A 34 5.75 9.29 17.85
CA LEU A 34 6.23 8.28 16.88
C LEU A 34 7.57 8.66 16.23
N GLN A 35 8.62 7.88 16.53
CA GLN A 35 9.91 7.97 15.86
C GLN A 35 9.75 7.72 14.35
N LEU A 36 10.44 8.50 13.52
CA LEU A 36 10.41 8.44 12.06
C LEU A 36 9.06 8.83 11.40
N SER A 37 8.14 9.44 12.14
CA SER A 37 6.93 10.07 11.57
C SER A 37 7.20 11.53 11.15
N GLY A 38 6.25 12.15 10.43
CA GLY A 38 6.35 13.55 10.00
C GLY A 38 7.41 13.85 8.93
N LEU A 39 7.88 12.82 8.23
CA LEU A 39 8.93 12.98 7.22
C LEU A 39 8.34 13.49 5.90
N ASP A 40 9.11 14.33 5.20
CA ASP A 40 8.77 14.77 3.86
C ASP A 40 9.05 13.64 2.84
N MET A 41 7.97 13.03 2.34
CA MET A 41 8.01 11.94 1.37
C MET A 41 7.68 12.39 -0.05
N THR A 42 7.62 13.69 -0.34
CA THR A 42 7.30 14.21 -1.68
C THR A 42 8.21 13.62 -2.78
N GLY A 43 9.50 13.45 -2.49
CA GLY A 43 10.47 12.80 -3.38
C GLY A 43 10.49 11.27 -3.35
N LYS A 44 9.61 10.63 -2.57
CA LYS A 44 9.55 9.18 -2.34
C LYS A 44 8.13 8.65 -2.55
N PRO A 45 7.64 8.59 -3.80
CA PRO A 45 6.23 8.32 -4.09
C PRO A 45 5.86 6.83 -4.03
N TYR A 46 6.80 5.90 -3.92
CA TYR A 46 6.52 4.48 -4.02
C TYR A 46 6.64 3.75 -2.67
N LEU A 47 5.65 2.94 -2.31
CA LEU A 47 5.70 2.08 -1.14
C LEU A 47 6.46 0.78 -1.44
N PHE A 48 7.47 0.47 -0.62
CA PHE A 48 8.32 -0.71 -0.72
C PHE A 48 8.29 -1.52 0.59
N HIS A 49 8.38 -2.85 0.48
CA HIS A 49 8.36 -3.78 1.61
C HIS A 49 9.76 -4.36 1.78
N LEU A 50 10.31 -4.30 3.00
CA LEU A 50 11.65 -4.81 3.28
C LEU A 50 11.74 -6.34 3.12
N ASP A 51 10.64 -7.04 3.29
CA ASP A 51 10.49 -8.47 3.04
C ASP A 51 9.42 -8.66 1.96
N GLN A 52 9.88 -8.88 0.73
CA GLN A 52 9.01 -9.12 -0.43
C GLN A 52 8.33 -10.49 -0.37
N SER A 53 8.88 -11.44 0.41
CA SER A 53 8.33 -12.79 0.57
C SER A 53 7.17 -12.83 1.57
N ASN A 54 7.20 -11.97 2.58
CA ASN A 54 6.15 -11.83 3.58
C ASN A 54 5.73 -10.36 3.77
N PRO A 55 5.00 -9.76 2.82
CA PRO A 55 4.66 -8.35 2.86
C PRO A 55 3.69 -7.94 3.97
N GLN A 56 2.90 -8.88 4.52
CA GLN A 56 1.93 -8.59 5.58
C GLN A 56 2.60 -8.16 6.88
N GLU A 57 3.71 -8.83 7.21
CA GLU A 57 4.46 -8.62 8.45
C GLU A 57 5.74 -7.81 8.21
N SER A 58 5.88 -7.27 7.00
CA SER A 58 7.07 -6.52 6.59
C SER A 58 7.00 -5.06 7.02
N ILE A 59 8.16 -4.52 7.40
CA ILE A 59 8.35 -3.07 7.47
C ILE A 59 8.19 -2.48 6.08
N LYS A 60 7.35 -1.45 6.00
CA LYS A 60 7.09 -0.68 4.78
C LYS A 60 7.80 0.66 4.86
N ILE A 61 8.39 1.08 3.75
CA ILE A 61 9.04 2.38 3.60
C ILE A 61 8.65 3.02 2.26
N CYS A 62 8.70 4.34 2.21
CA CYS A 62 8.58 5.12 1.00
C CYS A 62 9.94 5.25 0.31
N VAL A 63 10.00 4.93 -0.98
CA VAL A 63 11.21 4.96 -1.80
C VAL A 63 11.01 5.85 -3.02
N LYS A 64 12.12 6.41 -3.52
CA LYS A 64 12.13 7.27 -4.70
C LYS A 64 11.99 6.46 -5.98
N GLU A 65 12.65 5.32 -6.03
CA GLU A 65 12.65 4.41 -7.16
C GLU A 65 12.58 2.96 -6.68
N CYS A 66 11.77 2.15 -7.37
CA CYS A 66 11.65 0.71 -7.16
C CYS A 66 12.84 -0.03 -7.79
N PRO A 67 13.40 -1.07 -7.14
CA PRO A 67 14.52 -1.83 -7.70
C PRO A 67 14.13 -2.56 -8.98
N LYS A 68 14.87 -2.35 -10.07
CA LYS A 68 14.65 -2.97 -11.39
C LYS A 68 15.54 -4.20 -11.65
N THR A 69 16.52 -4.42 -10.79
CA THR A 69 17.50 -5.50 -10.89
C THR A 69 17.54 -6.26 -9.58
N GLU A 70 17.83 -7.54 -9.65
CA GLU A 70 18.03 -8.36 -8.46
C GLU A 70 19.28 -7.90 -7.70
N MET A 71 19.23 -7.94 -6.36
CA MET A 71 20.35 -7.60 -5.48
C MET A 71 20.55 -8.74 -4.49
N GLN A 72 21.74 -9.35 -4.53
CA GLN A 72 22.06 -10.56 -3.77
C GLN A 72 22.68 -10.23 -2.41
N ASN A 73 23.28 -9.04 -2.28
CA ASN A 73 24.00 -8.64 -1.09
C ASN A 73 23.80 -7.14 -0.78
N ILE A 74 24.31 -6.71 0.38
CA ILE A 74 24.23 -5.31 0.82
C ILE A 74 25.03 -4.36 -0.08
N ALA A 75 26.13 -4.81 -0.69
CA ALA A 75 26.92 -3.97 -1.59
C ALA A 75 26.14 -3.58 -2.85
N ASP A 76 25.29 -4.49 -3.35
CA ASP A 76 24.37 -4.20 -4.46
C ASP A 76 23.34 -3.13 -4.06
N ILE A 77 22.82 -3.19 -2.82
CA ILE A 77 21.89 -2.18 -2.28
C ILE A 77 22.58 -0.81 -2.15
N TYR A 78 23.83 -0.77 -1.69
CA TYR A 78 24.62 0.46 -1.65
C TYR A 78 24.87 1.03 -3.05
N THR A 79 25.16 0.16 -4.03
CA THR A 79 25.32 0.55 -5.43
C THR A 79 24.01 1.11 -6.01
N PHE A 80 22.87 0.50 -5.67
CA PHE A 80 21.56 1.03 -6.03
C PHE A 80 21.32 2.42 -5.42
N TYR A 81 21.62 2.59 -4.12
CA TYR A 81 21.49 3.86 -3.42
C TYR A 81 22.34 4.97 -4.07
N THR A 82 23.62 4.71 -4.31
CA THR A 82 24.53 5.70 -4.90
C THR A 82 24.10 6.10 -6.32
N ARG A 83 23.62 5.15 -7.13
CA ARG A 83 23.16 5.39 -8.50
C ARG A 83 21.83 6.15 -8.59
N THR A 84 20.84 5.77 -7.78
CA THR A 84 19.45 6.27 -7.90
C THR A 84 19.09 7.34 -6.88
N GLN A 85 19.89 7.47 -5.82
CA GLN A 85 19.58 8.24 -4.62
C GLN A 85 18.31 7.74 -3.92
N SER A 86 17.95 6.47 -4.11
CA SER A 86 16.83 5.80 -3.44
C SER A 86 17.37 4.80 -2.41
N SER A 87 17.12 5.06 -1.12
CA SER A 87 17.46 4.11 -0.05
C SER A 87 16.36 3.05 0.05
N LEU A 88 16.76 1.77 0.06
CA LEU A 88 15.85 0.65 0.33
C LEU A 88 15.87 0.21 1.79
N CYS A 89 16.66 0.87 2.63
CA CYS A 89 16.72 0.63 4.06
C CYS A 89 15.88 1.67 4.82
N ARG A 90 15.58 1.38 6.09
CA ARG A 90 14.89 2.27 7.04
C ARG A 90 15.58 3.64 7.11
N TYR A 91 14.81 4.69 7.38
CA TYR A 91 15.28 6.07 7.23
C TYR A 91 16.42 6.48 8.18
N ASP A 92 16.58 5.77 9.30
CA ASP A 92 17.68 5.93 10.26
C ASP A 92 18.94 5.15 9.88
N TYR A 93 18.89 4.33 8.82
CA TYR A 93 20.04 3.59 8.35
C TYR A 93 21.02 4.48 7.60
N ASN A 94 22.26 4.51 8.07
CA ASN A 94 23.33 5.26 7.44
C ASN A 94 24.37 4.31 6.81
N PHE A 95 24.54 4.43 5.48
CA PHE A 95 25.54 3.69 4.73
C PHE A 95 26.99 4.11 5.07
N THR A 96 27.22 5.34 5.55
CA THR A 96 28.58 5.84 5.83
C THR A 96 29.15 5.34 7.14
N SER A 97 28.30 5.06 8.14
CA SER A 97 28.72 4.51 9.44
C SER A 97 28.97 2.99 9.39
N THR A 98 28.49 2.31 8.36
CA THR A 98 28.59 0.85 8.18
C THR A 98 29.67 0.41 7.19
N ALA A 99 30.34 1.35 6.51
CA ALA A 99 31.55 1.07 5.73
C ALA A 99 32.73 0.57 6.59
N SER A 100 32.62 0.62 7.93
CA SER A 100 33.64 0.19 8.89
C SER A 100 33.26 -1.05 9.73
N PHE A 101 32.12 -1.70 9.50
CA PHE A 101 31.74 -2.89 10.28
C PHE A 101 31.33 -4.06 9.38
N SER A 102 32.32 -4.90 9.08
CA SER A 102 32.24 -6.27 8.55
C SER A 102 30.84 -6.72 8.10
N LEU A 103 30.64 -6.61 6.80
CA LEU A 103 29.51 -6.96 5.94
C LEU A 103 29.16 -8.46 6.00
N GLU A 104 28.93 -9.02 7.20
CA GLU A 104 28.58 -10.44 7.41
C GLU A 104 28.07 -10.73 8.83
N ARG A 105 28.41 -9.91 9.84
CA ARG A 105 28.19 -10.28 11.25
C ARG A 105 26.89 -9.80 11.91
N GLN A 106 26.06 -9.00 11.25
CA GLN A 106 24.78 -8.54 11.84
C GLN A 106 23.56 -9.42 11.52
N PHE A 107 23.69 -10.44 10.66
CA PHE A 107 22.60 -11.39 10.39
C PHE A 107 22.63 -12.66 11.25
N SER A 108 23.65 -12.82 12.12
CA SER A 108 23.76 -13.93 13.06
C SER A 108 24.16 -13.42 14.44
N ARG A 109 23.23 -12.84 15.20
CA ARG A 109 23.28 -12.88 16.66
C ARG A 109 21.92 -12.57 17.24
N ASN A 110 21.47 -13.51 18.08
CA ASN A 110 20.39 -13.40 19.04
C ASN A 110 20.29 -11.97 19.61
N ASP A 111 19.27 -11.22 19.19
CA ASP A 111 18.76 -10.12 19.98
C ASP A 111 17.32 -10.47 20.33
N GLN A 112 17.18 -11.09 21.50
CA GLN A 112 15.92 -11.58 22.08
C GLN A 112 15.10 -10.46 22.73
N ASP A 113 15.55 -9.20 22.66
CA ASP A 113 14.91 -8.07 23.32
C ASP A 113 14.74 -6.89 22.38
N MET A 114 13.75 -6.94 21.46
CA MET A 114 12.97 -5.78 21.00
C MET A 114 11.87 -6.22 20.02
N ASN A 115 10.69 -6.51 20.59
CA ASN A 115 9.35 -6.45 19.99
C ASN A 115 9.21 -6.86 18.50
N ARG A 116 8.70 -8.10 18.33
CA ARG A 116 7.88 -8.77 17.28
C ARG A 116 7.45 -8.09 15.95
N LEU A 117 7.97 -6.93 15.55
CA LEU A 117 7.79 -6.31 14.22
C LEU A 117 9.12 -6.24 13.42
N SER A 118 10.21 -6.76 13.99
CA SER A 118 11.60 -6.43 13.60
C SER A 118 12.41 -7.63 13.10
N ASN A 119 11.76 -8.68 12.58
CA ASN A 119 12.49 -9.83 12.01
C ASN A 119 13.26 -9.48 10.71
N ALA A 120 13.00 -8.31 10.12
CA ALA A 120 13.85 -7.70 9.11
C ALA A 120 14.67 -6.61 9.81
N GLY A 121 16.00 -6.68 9.71
CA GLY A 121 16.88 -5.60 10.16
C GLY A 121 16.59 -4.27 9.44
N PRO A 122 17.45 -3.25 9.58
CA PRO A 122 17.18 -1.93 8.98
C PRO A 122 17.14 -1.95 7.44
N CYS A 123 17.58 -3.04 6.80
CA CYS A 123 17.66 -3.19 5.35
C CYS A 123 16.82 -4.39 4.89
N PRO A 124 16.45 -4.44 3.59
CA PRO A 124 15.57 -5.47 3.08
C PRO A 124 16.22 -6.85 3.14
N LYS A 125 15.37 -7.87 3.30
CA LYS A 125 15.78 -9.28 3.26
C LYS A 125 16.31 -9.61 1.88
N LEU A 126 17.45 -10.30 1.85
CA LEU A 126 18.09 -10.74 0.62
C LEU A 126 17.55 -12.13 0.20
N PRO A 127 17.52 -12.43 -1.11
CA PRO A 127 17.75 -11.50 -2.23
C PRO A 127 16.59 -10.52 -2.42
N VAL A 128 16.88 -9.29 -2.85
CA VAL A 128 15.86 -8.32 -3.25
C VAL A 128 15.52 -8.58 -4.71
N HIS A 129 14.31 -9.07 -4.99
CA HIS A 129 13.87 -9.33 -6.36
C HIS A 129 13.54 -8.04 -7.11
N PRO A 130 13.62 -8.05 -8.46
CA PRO A 130 13.21 -6.92 -9.28
C PRO A 130 11.71 -6.64 -9.13
N THR A 131 11.35 -5.37 -9.17
CA THR A 131 9.99 -4.87 -8.95
C THR A 131 9.61 -3.82 -10.00
N LYS A 132 8.30 -3.72 -10.27
CA LYS A 132 7.72 -2.65 -11.09
C LYS A 132 6.84 -1.73 -10.24
N ALA A 133 6.86 -0.45 -10.59
CA ALA A 133 5.98 0.54 -9.98
C ALA A 133 4.56 0.39 -10.56
N ILE A 134 3.59 0.01 -9.72
CA ILE A 134 2.17 -0.09 -10.06
C ILE A 134 1.39 0.62 -8.95
N LEU A 135 0.62 1.65 -9.30
CA LEU A 135 -0.20 2.44 -8.36
C LEU A 135 0.56 2.84 -7.08
N TYR A 136 1.68 3.56 -7.24
CA TYR A 136 2.52 4.03 -6.13
C TYR A 136 3.10 2.93 -5.22
N ARG A 137 3.19 1.68 -5.71
CA ARG A 137 3.75 0.54 -4.96
C ARG A 137 4.78 -0.20 -5.79
N CYS A 138 5.83 -0.69 -5.14
CA CYS A 138 6.81 -1.57 -5.78
C CYS A 138 6.33 -3.02 -5.68
N ILE A 139 6.02 -3.64 -6.82
CA ILE A 139 5.49 -5.01 -6.91
C ILE A 139 6.53 -5.93 -7.53
N PRO A 140 6.91 -7.05 -6.89
CA PRO A 140 7.86 -8.01 -7.46
C PRO A 140 7.42 -8.53 -8.83
N GLU A 141 8.34 -8.56 -9.80
CA GLU A 141 8.01 -8.98 -11.18
C GLU A 141 7.52 -10.43 -11.25
N VAL A 142 8.07 -11.31 -10.41
CA VAL A 142 7.62 -12.71 -10.29
C VAL A 142 6.16 -12.83 -9.89
N ALA A 143 5.66 -11.94 -9.02
CA ALA A 143 4.26 -11.89 -8.62
C ALA A 143 3.36 -11.41 -9.76
N ILE A 144 3.88 -10.55 -10.65
CA ILE A 144 3.16 -10.09 -11.85
C ILE A 144 3.09 -11.20 -12.90
N LEU A 145 4.21 -11.93 -13.11
CA LEU A 145 4.31 -12.98 -14.12
C LEU A 145 3.56 -14.26 -13.74
N GLN A 146 3.51 -14.64 -12.46
CA GLN A 146 2.64 -15.72 -11.99
C GLN A 146 1.15 -15.35 -12.02
N GLY A 147 0.85 -14.04 -12.09
CA GLY A 147 -0.49 -13.47 -12.09
C GLY A 147 -1.01 -13.02 -13.46
N GLN A 148 -0.72 -13.76 -14.55
CA GLN A 148 -0.92 -13.33 -15.96
C GLN A 148 -2.31 -12.83 -16.39
N ALA A 149 -3.32 -12.82 -15.52
CA ALA A 149 -4.55 -12.06 -15.75
C ALA A 149 -4.47 -10.75 -14.97
N PHE A 150 -4.10 -9.65 -15.66
CA PHE A 150 -3.97 -8.28 -15.15
C PHE A 150 -5.16 -7.76 -14.29
N GLY A 151 -6.29 -8.48 -14.22
CA GLY A 151 -7.43 -8.15 -13.35
C GLY A 151 -7.54 -8.94 -12.04
N HIS A 152 -7.14 -10.23 -11.99
CA HIS A 152 -7.39 -11.08 -10.82
C HIS A 152 -6.25 -11.07 -9.80
N THR A 153 -5.00 -10.93 -10.25
CA THR A 153 -3.84 -11.06 -9.35
C THR A 153 -3.31 -9.72 -8.88
N VAL A 154 -3.46 -8.66 -9.68
CA VAL A 154 -3.37 -7.28 -9.15
C VAL A 154 -4.43 -7.10 -8.07
N TYR A 155 -5.61 -7.70 -8.24
CA TYR A 155 -6.62 -7.75 -7.18
C TYR A 155 -6.17 -8.55 -5.96
N GLU A 156 -5.59 -9.76 -6.08
CA GLU A 156 -5.10 -10.54 -4.92
C GLU A 156 -3.87 -9.92 -4.23
N PHE A 157 -2.99 -9.29 -5.00
CA PHE A 157 -1.84 -8.54 -4.49
C PHE A 157 -2.30 -7.23 -3.85
N ILE A 158 -3.18 -6.45 -4.47
CA ILE A 158 -3.75 -5.27 -3.81
C ILE A 158 -4.62 -5.68 -2.61
N SER A 159 -5.31 -6.82 -2.67
CA SER A 159 -6.11 -7.43 -1.59
C SER A 159 -5.27 -7.83 -0.38
N SER A 160 -4.06 -8.33 -0.62
CA SER A 160 -3.14 -8.62 0.48
C SER A 160 -2.57 -7.32 1.07
N TYR A 161 -2.37 -6.26 0.28
CA TYR A 161 -1.73 -5.03 0.75
C TYR A 161 -2.71 -3.92 1.17
N VAL A 162 -4.00 -4.05 0.85
CA VAL A 162 -5.12 -3.14 1.14
C VAL A 162 -6.36 -4.01 1.41
N PRO A 163 -7.24 -3.68 2.38
CA PRO A 163 -8.50 -4.43 2.64
C PRO A 163 -9.55 -4.32 1.52
N LEU A 164 -9.12 -4.16 0.26
CA LEU A 164 -9.94 -4.07 -0.93
C LEU A 164 -10.67 -5.37 -1.25
N LYS A 165 -10.15 -6.53 -0.83
CA LYS A 165 -10.84 -7.83 -0.99
C LYS A 165 -12.23 -7.82 -0.39
N LYS A 166 -12.32 -7.28 0.82
CA LYS A 166 -13.57 -7.22 1.57
C LYS A 166 -14.54 -6.26 0.88
N VAL A 167 -14.08 -5.08 0.49
CA VAL A 167 -14.91 -4.09 -0.22
C VAL A 167 -15.44 -4.62 -1.55
N ILE A 168 -14.61 -5.29 -2.34
CA ILE A 168 -15.01 -5.84 -3.65
C ILE A 168 -15.92 -7.07 -3.48
N ASN A 169 -15.63 -7.95 -2.52
CA ASN A 169 -16.51 -9.07 -2.19
C ASN A 169 -17.87 -8.60 -1.67
N ASP A 170 -17.88 -7.56 -0.82
CA ASP A 170 -19.11 -6.95 -0.32
C ASP A 170 -19.89 -6.31 -1.48
N LEU A 171 -19.22 -5.67 -2.45
CA LEU A 171 -19.86 -5.12 -3.65
C LEU A 171 -20.44 -6.22 -4.57
N ILE A 172 -19.70 -7.30 -4.79
CA ILE A 172 -20.14 -8.45 -5.62
C ILE A 172 -21.28 -9.23 -4.93
N ASN A 173 -21.34 -9.25 -3.61
CA ASN A 173 -22.47 -9.85 -2.93
C ASN A 173 -23.67 -8.89 -2.87
N ALA A 174 -23.41 -7.57 -2.78
CA ALA A 174 -24.46 -6.55 -2.69
C ALA A 174 -25.06 -6.15 -4.04
N TYR A 175 -24.43 -6.40 -5.20
CA TYR A 175 -24.93 -5.86 -6.48
C TYR A 175 -26.35 -6.33 -6.82
N LYS A 176 -26.74 -7.55 -6.39
CA LYS A 176 -28.09 -8.09 -6.62
C LYS A 176 -29.13 -7.28 -5.84
N GLU A 177 -28.87 -7.02 -4.57
CA GLU A 177 -29.73 -6.22 -3.69
C GLU A 177 -29.79 -4.75 -4.14
N ILE A 178 -28.64 -4.17 -4.52
CA ILE A 178 -28.56 -2.81 -5.07
C ILE A 178 -29.39 -2.71 -6.35
N SER A 179 -29.25 -3.66 -7.28
CA SER A 179 -30.01 -3.67 -8.53
C SER A 179 -31.52 -3.77 -8.29
N LEU A 180 -31.95 -4.60 -7.33
CA LEU A 180 -33.36 -4.74 -7.00
C LEU A 180 -33.95 -3.45 -6.42
N SER A 181 -33.25 -2.83 -5.46
CA SER A 181 -33.71 -1.58 -4.85
C SER A 181 -33.88 -0.44 -5.87
N VAL A 182 -32.96 -0.30 -6.84
CA VAL A 182 -33.05 0.69 -7.91
C VAL A 182 -34.30 0.48 -8.78
N VAL A 183 -34.59 -0.77 -9.16
CA VAL A 183 -35.78 -1.11 -9.96
C VAL A 183 -37.06 -0.77 -9.20
N VAL A 184 -37.14 -1.12 -7.92
CA VAL A 184 -38.30 -0.80 -7.07
C VAL A 184 -38.51 0.71 -6.95
N SER A 185 -37.43 1.48 -6.77
CA SER A 185 -37.52 2.94 -6.72
C SER A 185 -38.06 3.56 -8.02
N ILE A 186 -37.64 3.02 -9.17
CA ILE A 186 -38.14 3.48 -10.48
C ILE A 186 -39.65 3.20 -10.62
N ILE A 187 -40.11 2.01 -10.23
CA ILE A 187 -41.54 1.66 -10.27
C ILE A 187 -42.36 2.60 -9.39
N PHE A 188 -41.89 2.88 -8.17
CA PHE A 188 -42.58 3.79 -7.26
C PHE A 188 -42.64 5.23 -7.80
N ALA A 189 -41.59 5.69 -8.48
CA ALA A 189 -41.57 7.00 -9.13
C ALA A 189 -42.58 7.10 -10.28
N PHE A 190 -42.72 6.05 -11.11
CA PHE A 190 -43.76 6.02 -12.14
C PHE A 190 -45.17 5.96 -11.55
N PHE A 191 -45.36 5.18 -10.48
CA PHE A 191 -46.65 5.08 -9.80
C PHE A 191 -47.10 6.42 -9.22
N SER A 192 -46.20 7.14 -8.52
CA SER A 192 -46.53 8.45 -7.96
C SER A 192 -46.87 9.48 -9.05
N ALA A 193 -46.11 9.52 -10.15
CA ALA A 193 -46.41 10.37 -11.30
C ALA A 193 -47.78 10.05 -11.93
N PHE A 194 -48.11 8.76 -12.07
CA PHE A 194 -49.41 8.32 -12.58
C PHE A 194 -50.57 8.78 -11.69
N VAL A 195 -50.46 8.61 -10.37
CA VAL A 195 -51.51 9.05 -9.42
C VAL A 195 -51.73 10.56 -9.50
N ILE A 196 -50.66 11.36 -9.58
CA ILE A 196 -50.76 12.82 -9.73
C ILE A 196 -51.50 13.18 -11.01
N HIS A 197 -51.12 12.58 -12.14
CA HIS A 197 -51.77 12.84 -13.44
C HIS A 197 -53.24 12.39 -13.46
N PHE A 198 -53.55 11.25 -12.83
CA PHE A 198 -54.91 10.72 -12.76
C PHE A 198 -55.83 11.62 -11.93
N ILE A 199 -55.36 12.09 -10.77
CA ILE A 199 -56.10 13.04 -9.93
C ILE A 199 -56.32 14.36 -10.68
N ALA A 200 -55.28 14.89 -11.34
CA ALA A 200 -55.41 16.11 -12.13
C ALA A 200 -56.43 15.96 -13.28
N GLY A 201 -56.51 14.78 -13.89
CA GLY A 201 -57.49 14.48 -14.94
C GLY A 201 -58.93 14.34 -14.44
N ILE A 202 -59.15 13.92 -13.19
CA ILE A 202 -60.50 13.86 -12.58
C ILE A 202 -60.94 15.24 -12.06
N ALA A 203 -60.00 16.06 -11.62
CA ALA A 203 -60.26 17.39 -11.07
C ALA A 203 -60.46 18.49 -12.12
N SER A 204 -60.20 18.19 -13.41
CA SER A 204 -60.44 19.06 -14.57
C SER A 204 -61.74 18.73 -15.29
#